data_AF-A5PAR6-F1
#
_entry.id   AF-A5PAR6-F1
#
_cell.length_a   1.000
_cell.length_b   1.000
_cell.length_c   1.000
_cell.angle_alpha   90.00
_cell.angle_beta   90.00
_cell.angle_gamma   90.00
#
_symmetry.space_group_name_H-M   'P 1'
#
loop_
_entity.id
_entity.type
_entity.pdbx_description
1 polymer ?
#
loop_
_entity_poly.entity_id
_entity_poly.type
_entity_poly.pdbx_seq_one_letter_code
_entity_poly.pdbx_strand_id
1 'polypeptide(L)'
;MGLDHETVAQFDFRGNGWPGPTVARDMDGRHAEMEYEESWGRYLSNEVQFRCKICPDPVGGVADIACADAWYGGESGYPQFAEAEGRSLILARSKVGRRLLQDATMAGYLVVQNLDPREIDLMQPAQARRKRLIAARMAACRLANRPVPDTRNLQVATAARQASIGALAREFLGTVRRIIQGRI
;
A
#
# COMPACT_ATOMS: atom_id res chain seq x y z
N MET A 1 22.39 6.19 1.56
CA MET A 1 23.03 5.17 0.71
C MET A 1 24.41 5.60 0.18
N GLY A 2 24.85 6.85 0.37
CA GLY A 2 26.23 7.26 0.07
C GLY A 2 26.52 7.55 -1.41
N LEU A 3 25.50 7.49 -2.27
CA LEU A 3 25.56 7.91 -3.67
C LEU A 3 25.05 9.35 -3.83
N ASP A 4 25.57 10.05 -4.83
CA ASP A 4 24.99 11.32 -5.25
C ASP A 4 23.70 11.08 -6.04
N HIS A 5 22.62 11.70 -5.60
CA HIS A 5 21.30 11.57 -6.22
C HIS A 5 21.24 12.09 -7.65
N GLU A 6 22.07 13.07 -8.02
CA GLU A 6 22.11 13.59 -9.41
C GLU A 6 22.72 12.58 -10.37
N THR A 7 23.53 11.64 -9.88
CA THR A 7 24.18 10.62 -10.69
C THR A 7 23.46 9.28 -10.66
N VAL A 8 22.37 9.13 -9.91
CA VAL A 8 21.60 7.87 -9.85
C VAL A 8 20.94 7.61 -11.21
N ALA A 9 21.31 6.49 -11.83
CA ALA A 9 20.75 6.03 -13.11
C ALA A 9 19.58 5.07 -12.92
N GLN A 10 19.61 4.27 -11.84
CA GLN A 10 18.55 3.32 -11.51
C GLN A 10 18.31 3.28 -10.00
N PHE A 11 17.05 3.23 -9.61
CA PHE A 11 16.63 3.07 -8.22
C PHE A 11 15.54 2.01 -8.13
N ASP A 12 15.87 0.87 -7.54
CA ASP A 12 14.95 -0.21 -7.25
C ASP A 12 14.47 -0.04 -5.81
N PHE A 13 13.19 0.27 -5.61
CA PHE A 13 12.59 0.39 -4.27
C PHE A 13 12.58 -0.92 -3.48
N ARG A 14 12.73 -2.05 -4.19
CA ARG A 14 12.94 -3.41 -3.70
C ARG A 14 13.22 -4.35 -4.89
N GLY A 15 13.73 -5.55 -4.65
CA GLY A 15 13.87 -6.61 -5.66
C GLY A 15 15.05 -7.55 -5.41
N ASN A 16 15.26 -8.53 -6.30
CA ASN A 16 16.29 -9.59 -6.15
C ASN A 16 16.16 -10.41 -4.84
N GLY A 17 14.93 -10.56 -4.38
CA GLY A 17 14.53 -11.22 -3.15
C GLY A 17 13.02 -11.01 -2.94
N TRP A 18 12.50 -11.41 -1.78
CA TRP A 18 11.16 -11.05 -1.35
C TRP A 18 11.17 -10.70 0.14
N PRO A 19 11.15 -9.40 0.50
CA PRO A 19 11.05 -8.22 -0.39
C PRO A 19 12.29 -7.94 -1.26
N GLY A 20 13.47 -8.38 -0.84
CA GLY A 20 14.76 -7.94 -1.36
C GLY A 20 15.11 -6.50 -0.96
N PRO A 21 16.39 -6.09 -1.08
CA PRO A 21 16.82 -4.77 -0.66
C PRO A 21 16.36 -3.66 -1.61
N THR A 22 16.33 -2.43 -1.11
CA THR A 22 16.35 -1.22 -1.96
C THR A 22 17.74 -1.06 -2.54
N VAL A 23 17.86 -0.87 -3.85
CA VAL A 23 19.15 -0.73 -4.55
C VAL A 23 19.18 0.55 -5.37
N ALA A 24 20.26 1.31 -5.25
CA ALA A 24 20.55 2.47 -6.08
C ALA A 24 21.82 2.21 -6.88
N ARG A 25 21.82 2.51 -8.19
CA ARG A 25 22.98 2.41 -9.08
C ARG A 25 23.23 3.76 -9.74
N ASP A 26 24.48 4.22 -9.72
CA ASP A 26 24.88 5.45 -10.40
C ASP A 26 25.31 5.19 -11.86
N MET A 27 25.53 6.28 -12.61
CA MET A 27 25.95 6.23 -14.01
C MET A 27 27.33 5.59 -14.21
N ASP A 28 28.18 5.55 -13.18
CA ASP A 28 29.51 4.92 -13.22
C ASP A 28 29.47 3.43 -12.83
N GLY A 29 28.28 2.90 -12.54
CA GLY A 29 28.06 1.50 -12.17
C GLY A 29 28.30 1.18 -10.70
N ARG A 30 28.59 2.17 -9.84
CA ARG A 30 28.61 1.97 -8.39
C ARG A 30 27.19 1.73 -7.93
N HIS A 31 27.03 0.84 -6.95
CA HIS A 31 25.74 0.59 -6.33
C HIS A 31 25.83 0.62 -4.81
N ALA A 32 24.69 0.93 -4.21
CA ALA A 32 24.50 0.86 -2.78
C ALA A 32 23.14 0.22 -2.50
N GLU A 33 23.04 -0.48 -1.37
CA GLU A 33 21.84 -1.22 -0.99
C GLU A 33 21.42 -0.86 0.44
N MET A 34 20.14 -1.05 0.75
CA MET A 34 19.56 -0.84 2.06
C MET A 34 18.45 -1.86 2.27
N GLU A 35 18.38 -2.44 3.47
CA GLU A 35 17.31 -3.37 3.84
C GLU A 35 15.93 -2.76 3.60
N TYR A 36 14.96 -3.58 3.17
CA TYR A 36 13.62 -3.09 2.84
C TYR A 36 12.93 -2.43 4.03
N GLU A 37 13.04 -3.04 5.21
CA GLU A 37 12.45 -2.49 6.44
C GLU A 37 13.05 -1.14 6.80
N GLU A 38 14.37 -0.97 6.65
CA GLU A 38 15.04 0.30 6.92
C GLU A 38 14.64 1.35 5.87
N SER A 39 14.78 1.04 4.60
CA SER A 39 14.47 1.96 3.50
C SER A 39 13.00 2.39 3.52
N TRP A 40 12.06 1.45 3.55
CA TRP A 40 10.63 1.75 3.56
C TRP A 40 10.14 2.30 4.89
N GLY A 41 10.46 1.60 5.99
CA GLY A 41 9.94 1.90 7.33
C GLY A 41 10.48 3.21 7.90
N ARG A 42 11.77 3.50 7.72
CA ARG A 42 12.40 4.68 8.32
C ARG A 42 12.38 5.91 7.40
N TYR A 43 12.61 5.72 6.11
CA TYR A 43 12.81 6.84 5.18
C TYR A 43 11.62 7.05 4.24
N LEU A 44 11.36 6.11 3.32
CA LEU A 44 10.47 6.33 2.18
C LEU A 44 8.99 6.52 2.56
N SER A 45 8.50 5.80 3.58
CA SER A 45 7.09 5.90 4.00
C SER A 45 6.69 7.29 4.49
N ASN A 46 7.66 8.09 4.96
CA ASN A 46 7.44 9.47 5.41
C ASN A 46 7.30 10.47 4.24
N GLU A 47 7.93 10.16 3.10
CA GLU A 47 7.97 11.00 1.89
C GLU A 47 6.73 10.81 0.98
N VAL A 48 5.79 9.95 1.38
CA VAL A 48 4.57 9.72 0.62
C VAL A 48 3.72 10.99 0.55
N GLN A 49 3.47 11.45 -0.68
CA GLN A 49 2.66 12.62 -1.00
C GLN A 49 1.26 12.56 -0.36
N PHE A 50 0.71 13.74 -0.01
CA PHE A 50 -0.61 13.80 0.62
C PHE A 50 -1.73 13.21 -0.24
N ARG A 51 -1.67 13.35 -1.58
CA ARG A 51 -2.64 12.72 -2.49
C ARG A 51 -2.78 11.20 -2.27
N CYS A 52 -1.70 10.51 -1.91
CA CYS A 52 -1.73 9.08 -1.61
C CYS A 52 -2.41 8.77 -0.26
N LYS A 53 -2.42 9.74 0.67
CA LYS A 53 -3.06 9.63 2.00
C LYS A 53 -4.58 9.84 1.91
N ILE A 54 -5.05 10.48 0.84
CA ILE A 54 -6.47 10.63 0.48
C ILE A 54 -6.87 9.83 -0.77
N CYS A 55 -6.08 8.82 -1.18
CA CYS A 55 -6.44 7.92 -2.27
C CYS A 55 -7.55 6.95 -1.80
N PRO A 56 -8.73 6.93 -2.46
CA PRO A 56 -9.86 6.11 -2.03
C PRO A 56 -9.74 4.65 -2.44
N ASP A 57 -8.75 4.31 -3.27
CA ASP A 57 -8.52 2.94 -3.71
C ASP A 57 -7.06 2.49 -3.54
N PRO A 58 -6.62 2.23 -2.29
CA PRO A 58 -5.24 1.85 -2.01
C PRO A 58 -4.91 0.39 -2.36
N VAL A 59 -5.89 -0.40 -2.82
CA VAL A 59 -5.77 -1.87 -3.02
C VAL A 59 -6.19 -2.32 -4.41
N GLY A 60 -6.36 -1.39 -5.36
CA GLY A 60 -6.83 -1.72 -6.72
C GLY A 60 -8.22 -2.36 -6.74
N GLY A 61 -9.13 -1.89 -5.90
CA GLY A 61 -10.49 -2.39 -5.75
C GLY A 61 -11.35 -2.28 -7.01
N VAL A 62 -10.97 -1.45 -7.98
CA VAL A 62 -11.61 -1.34 -9.30
C VAL A 62 -11.07 -2.32 -10.34
N ALA A 63 -9.97 -3.01 -10.05
CA ALA A 63 -9.35 -3.93 -11.00
C ALA A 63 -10.08 -5.28 -11.06
N ASP A 64 -10.07 -5.89 -12.25
CA ASP A 64 -10.56 -7.26 -12.45
C ASP A 64 -9.76 -8.27 -11.61
N ILE A 65 -8.44 -8.07 -11.55
CA ILE A 65 -7.50 -8.77 -10.67
C ILE A 65 -6.62 -7.71 -10.01
N ALA A 66 -6.50 -7.76 -8.68
CA ALA A 66 -5.46 -7.01 -7.96
C ALA A 66 -4.48 -8.00 -7.31
N CYS A 67 -3.20 -7.69 -7.39
CA CYS A 67 -2.15 -8.44 -6.72
C CYS A 67 -1.53 -7.60 -5.60
N ALA A 68 -1.12 -8.24 -4.52
CA ALA A 68 -0.39 -7.62 -3.42
C ALA A 68 0.61 -8.60 -2.83
N ASP A 69 1.58 -8.11 -2.05
CA ASP A 69 2.42 -8.98 -1.27
C ASP A 69 1.58 -9.69 -0.20
N ALA A 70 1.66 -11.02 -0.16
CA ALA A 70 1.05 -11.81 0.91
C ALA A 70 2.03 -11.91 2.08
N TRP A 71 2.29 -10.80 2.77
CA TRP A 71 3.21 -10.79 3.93
C TRP A 71 2.85 -11.87 4.96
N TYR A 72 3.84 -12.48 5.60
CA TYR A 72 3.55 -13.32 6.76
C TYR A 72 3.22 -12.40 7.93
N GLY A 73 2.04 -12.57 8.53
CA GLY A 73 1.74 -11.92 9.79
C GLY A 73 2.62 -12.55 10.87
N GLY A 74 3.47 -11.76 11.53
CA GLY A 74 4.12 -12.23 12.75
C GLY A 74 3.10 -12.44 13.87
N GLU A 75 3.49 -13.13 14.95
CA GLU A 75 2.66 -13.33 16.16
C GLU A 75 2.12 -12.02 16.76
N SER A 76 2.72 -10.87 16.41
CA SER A 76 2.35 -9.52 16.82
C SER A 76 1.35 -8.80 15.89
N GLY A 77 0.93 -9.43 14.78
CA GLY A 77 -0.04 -8.86 13.83
C GLY A 77 0.52 -7.81 12.85
N TYR A 78 1.85 -7.72 12.71
CA TYR A 78 2.51 -6.90 11.68
C TYR A 78 3.26 -7.78 10.68
N PRO A 79 3.32 -7.40 9.38
CA PRO A 79 4.14 -8.06 8.37
C PRO A 79 5.60 -8.29 8.79
N GLN A 80 6.09 -9.51 8.60
CA GLN A 80 7.52 -9.81 8.63
C GLN A 80 8.14 -9.54 7.25
N PHE A 81 9.30 -8.90 7.24
CA PHE A 81 10.04 -8.53 6.01
C PHE A 81 11.35 -9.30 5.84
N ALA A 82 11.51 -10.41 6.57
CA ALA A 82 12.63 -11.32 6.37
C ALA A 82 12.49 -12.03 5.02
N GLU A 83 13.63 -12.30 4.36
CA GLU A 83 13.67 -13.00 3.08
C GLU A 83 13.01 -14.38 3.17
N ALA A 84 12.12 -14.66 2.23
CA ALA A 84 11.39 -15.92 2.12
C ALA A 84 11.02 -16.21 0.66
N GLU A 85 10.46 -17.39 0.41
CA GLU A 85 9.85 -17.66 -0.89
C GLU A 85 8.72 -16.66 -1.16
N GLY A 86 8.86 -15.96 -2.30
CA GLY A 86 7.94 -14.90 -2.66
C GLY A 86 6.54 -15.43 -2.94
N ARG A 87 5.54 -14.78 -2.34
CA ARG A 87 4.13 -15.10 -2.56
C ARG A 87 3.30 -13.85 -2.76
N SER A 88 2.32 -13.96 -3.66
CA SER A 88 1.38 -12.89 -3.97
C SER A 88 -0.02 -13.24 -3.52
N LEU A 89 -0.70 -12.29 -2.89
CA LEU A 89 -2.14 -12.30 -2.73
C LEU A 89 -2.77 -11.96 -4.08
N ILE A 90 -3.75 -12.75 -4.51
CA ILE A 90 -4.50 -12.52 -5.75
C ILE A 90 -5.97 -12.30 -5.41
N LEU A 91 -6.52 -11.15 -5.80
CA LEU A 91 -7.93 -10.79 -5.61
C LEU A 91 -8.61 -10.65 -6.97
N ALA A 92 -9.30 -11.71 -7.42
CA ALA A 92 -10.09 -11.72 -8.65
C ALA A 92 -11.57 -11.34 -8.38
N ARG A 93 -12.01 -10.22 -8.95
CA ARG A 93 -13.33 -9.62 -8.66
C ARG A 93 -14.34 -9.85 -9.76
N SER A 94 -14.00 -9.54 -11.00
CA SER A 94 -14.93 -9.65 -12.12
C SER A 94 -14.98 -11.06 -12.69
N LYS A 95 -15.99 -11.33 -13.54
CA LYS A 95 -16.07 -12.59 -14.29
C LYS A 95 -14.84 -12.79 -15.17
N VAL A 96 -14.35 -11.72 -15.80
CA VAL A 96 -13.17 -11.74 -16.66
C VAL A 96 -11.91 -12.04 -15.85
N GLY A 97 -11.72 -11.36 -14.72
CA GLY A 97 -10.56 -11.59 -13.85
C GLY A 97 -10.51 -13.01 -13.28
N ARG A 98 -11.66 -13.56 -12.85
CA ARG A 98 -11.73 -14.95 -12.37
C ARG A 98 -11.42 -15.96 -13.48
N ARG A 99 -11.92 -15.70 -14.69
CA ARG A 99 -11.66 -16.56 -15.85
C ARG A 99 -10.17 -16.55 -16.21
N LEU A 100 -9.56 -15.38 -16.28
CA LEU A 100 -8.13 -15.23 -16.55
C LEU A 100 -7.26 -15.94 -15.52
N LEU A 101 -7.57 -15.80 -14.22
CA LEU A 101 -6.88 -16.52 -13.16
C LEU A 101 -7.00 -18.05 -13.33
N GLN A 102 -8.21 -18.54 -13.62
CA GLN A 102 -8.47 -19.96 -13.84
C GLN A 102 -7.69 -20.50 -15.04
N ASP A 103 -7.70 -19.78 -16.17
CA ASP A 103 -6.98 -20.18 -17.38
C ASP A 103 -5.46 -20.22 -17.13
N ALA A 104 -4.91 -19.24 -16.39
CA ALA A 104 -3.50 -19.21 -16.02
C ALA A 104 -3.10 -20.38 -15.09
N THR A 105 -3.94 -20.72 -14.12
CA THR A 105 -3.74 -21.89 -13.25
C THR A 105 -3.82 -23.21 -14.04
N MET A 106 -4.81 -23.36 -14.92
CA MET A 106 -4.97 -24.56 -15.75
C MET A 106 -3.81 -24.77 -16.73
N ALA A 107 -3.23 -23.69 -17.25
CA ALA A 107 -2.07 -23.73 -18.13
C ALA A 107 -0.74 -23.94 -17.37
N GLY A 108 -0.75 -24.02 -16.04
CA GLY A 108 0.43 -24.28 -15.22
C GLY A 108 1.33 -23.06 -14.98
N TYR A 109 0.89 -21.86 -15.32
CA TYR A 109 1.65 -20.63 -15.06
C TYR A 109 1.64 -20.23 -13.58
N LEU A 110 0.64 -20.66 -12.82
CA LEU A 110 0.43 -20.30 -11.42
C LEU A 110 0.00 -21.51 -10.60
N VAL A 111 0.58 -21.65 -9.40
CA VAL A 111 0.05 -22.49 -8.33
C VAL A 111 -0.69 -21.57 -7.34
N VAL A 112 -1.96 -21.85 -7.08
CA VAL A 112 -2.81 -21.02 -6.22
C VAL A 112 -3.33 -21.83 -5.03
N GLN A 113 -3.47 -21.16 -3.88
CA GLN A 113 -4.05 -21.71 -2.67
C GLN A 113 -5.14 -20.78 -2.16
N ASN A 114 -6.18 -21.35 -1.55
CA ASN A 114 -7.23 -20.55 -0.94
C ASN A 114 -6.71 -19.86 0.31
N LEU A 115 -7.12 -18.59 0.50
CA LEU A 115 -6.82 -17.81 1.69
C LEU A 115 -8.13 -17.31 2.31
N ASP A 116 -8.25 -17.40 3.63
CA ASP A 116 -9.35 -16.76 4.35
C ASP A 116 -9.22 -15.23 4.22
N PRO A 117 -10.25 -14.50 3.75
CA PRO A 117 -10.20 -13.05 3.64
C PRO A 117 -9.82 -12.31 4.92
N ARG A 118 -10.07 -12.90 6.10
CA ARG A 118 -9.70 -12.32 7.41
C ARG A 118 -8.18 -12.23 7.59
N GLU A 119 -7.42 -13.12 6.97
CA GLU A 119 -5.95 -13.09 6.99
C GLU A 119 -5.41 -11.86 6.25
N ILE A 120 -6.12 -11.34 5.25
CA ILE A 120 -5.69 -10.17 4.47
C ILE A 120 -5.55 -8.94 5.36
N ASP A 121 -6.40 -8.79 6.38
CA ASP A 121 -6.31 -7.69 7.34
C ASP A 121 -5.01 -7.76 8.18
N LEU A 122 -4.49 -8.96 8.42
CA LEU A 122 -3.21 -9.20 9.11
C LEU A 122 -2.01 -8.99 8.19
N MET A 123 -2.15 -9.33 6.90
CA MET A 123 -1.11 -9.11 5.89
C MET A 123 -0.99 -7.63 5.48
N GLN A 124 -2.10 -6.90 5.48
CA GLN A 124 -2.19 -5.52 4.95
C GLN A 124 -2.89 -4.54 5.91
N PRO A 125 -2.54 -4.49 7.22
CA PRO A 125 -3.27 -3.72 8.23
C PRO A 125 -3.27 -2.22 7.93
N ALA A 126 -2.16 -1.71 7.36
CA ALA A 126 -2.05 -0.31 6.95
C ALA A 126 -3.06 0.06 5.86
N GLN A 127 -3.32 -0.84 4.90
CA GLN A 127 -4.26 -0.58 3.80
C GLN A 127 -5.70 -0.64 4.28
N ALA A 128 -6.04 -1.64 5.10
CA ALA A 128 -7.35 -1.74 5.76
C ALA A 128 -7.63 -0.47 6.60
N ARG A 129 -6.67 -0.07 7.45
CA ARG A 129 -6.76 1.17 8.24
C ARG A 129 -6.90 2.41 7.36
N ARG A 130 -6.14 2.51 6.26
CA ARG A 130 -6.23 3.65 5.32
C ARG A 130 -7.62 3.75 4.71
N LYS A 131 -8.18 2.63 4.24
CA LYS A 131 -9.52 2.57 3.65
C LYS A 131 -10.61 2.97 4.64
N ARG A 132 -10.52 2.50 5.89
CA ARG A 132 -11.48 2.81 6.96
C ARG A 132 -11.44 4.29 7.39
N LEU A 133 -10.28 4.94 7.33
CA LEU A 133 -10.10 6.30 7.88
C LEU A 133 -10.11 7.43 6.85
N ILE A 134 -10.10 7.11 5.56
CA ILE A 134 -10.00 8.11 4.49
C ILE A 134 -11.14 9.13 4.49
N ALA A 135 -12.36 8.72 4.87
CA ALA A 135 -13.52 9.60 4.92
C ALA A 135 -13.27 10.81 5.83
N ALA A 136 -12.60 10.59 6.97
CA ALA A 136 -12.23 11.67 7.90
C ALA A 136 -11.22 12.64 7.30
N ARG A 137 -10.19 12.15 6.59
CA ARG A 137 -9.20 13.01 5.93
C ARG A 137 -9.84 13.85 4.83
N MET A 138 -10.69 13.23 4.01
CA MET A 138 -11.40 13.96 2.95
C MET A 138 -12.41 14.96 3.51
N ALA A 139 -13.05 14.69 4.64
CA ALA A 139 -13.93 15.66 5.30
C ALA A 139 -13.15 16.91 5.74
N ALA A 140 -11.94 16.74 6.31
CA ALA A 140 -11.07 17.87 6.65
C ALA A 140 -10.65 18.68 5.41
N CYS A 141 -10.30 18.00 4.31
CA CYS A 141 -10.00 18.66 3.04
C CYS A 141 -11.19 19.46 2.50
N ARG A 142 -12.40 18.88 2.51
CA ARG A 142 -13.62 19.58 2.07
C ARG A 142 -13.91 20.81 2.92
N LEU A 143 -13.77 20.72 4.24
CA LEU A 143 -13.95 21.87 5.14
C LEU A 143 -12.99 23.02 4.83
N ALA A 144 -11.79 22.71 4.35
CA ALA A 144 -10.78 23.68 3.97
C ALA A 144 -10.78 24.03 2.47
N ASN A 145 -11.85 23.72 1.72
CA ASN A 145 -11.96 23.94 0.27
C ASN A 145 -10.79 23.35 -0.54
N ARG A 146 -10.24 22.21 -0.11
CA ARG A 146 -9.21 21.47 -0.82
C ARG A 146 -9.82 20.41 -1.74
N PRO A 147 -9.22 20.13 -2.91
CA PRO A 147 -9.71 19.10 -3.81
C PRO A 147 -9.64 17.72 -3.14
N VAL A 148 -10.64 16.89 -3.42
CA VAL A 148 -10.72 15.50 -2.96
C VAL A 148 -11.13 14.61 -4.12
N PRO A 149 -10.66 13.35 -4.17
CA PRO A 149 -11.03 12.44 -5.25
C PRO A 149 -12.49 12.00 -5.17
N ASP A 150 -13.00 11.54 -6.30
CA ASP A 150 -14.29 10.88 -6.38
C ASP A 150 -14.24 9.52 -5.66
N THR A 151 -15.30 9.22 -4.93
CA THR A 151 -15.43 8.00 -4.12
C THR A 151 -16.61 7.11 -4.55
N ARG A 152 -17.30 7.45 -5.64
CA ARG A 152 -18.42 6.65 -6.17
C ARG A 152 -17.97 5.21 -6.40
N ASN A 153 -18.80 4.26 -5.98
CA ASN A 153 -18.56 2.81 -6.10
C ASN A 153 -17.30 2.27 -5.38
N LEU A 154 -16.63 3.07 -4.55
CA LEU A 154 -15.44 2.65 -3.79
C LEU A 154 -15.75 2.25 -2.35
N GLN A 155 -17.01 2.17 -1.94
CA GLN A 155 -17.43 1.70 -0.61
C GLN A 155 -16.77 2.45 0.57
N VAL A 156 -16.37 3.71 0.38
CA VAL A 156 -15.69 4.50 1.42
C VAL A 156 -16.56 4.67 2.67
N ALA A 157 -17.85 4.96 2.50
CA ALA A 157 -18.78 5.10 3.63
C ALA A 157 -18.94 3.77 4.40
N THR A 158 -19.02 2.65 3.69
CA THR A 158 -19.11 1.31 4.29
C THR A 158 -17.85 0.99 5.10
N ALA A 159 -16.66 1.28 4.55
CA ALA A 159 -15.41 1.10 5.27
C ALA A 159 -15.30 2.01 6.50
N ALA A 160 -15.76 3.27 6.40
CA ALA A 160 -15.73 4.21 7.51
C ALA A 160 -16.56 3.76 8.72
N ARG A 161 -17.66 3.03 8.49
CA ARG A 161 -18.48 2.45 9.59
C ARG A 161 -17.75 1.37 10.40
N GLN A 162 -16.67 0.81 9.88
CA GLN A 162 -15.83 -0.15 10.61
C GLN A 162 -14.74 0.53 11.46
N ALA A 163 -14.59 1.86 11.37
CA ALA A 163 -13.65 2.60 12.19
C ALA A 163 -14.29 3.06 13.50
N SER A 164 -13.49 3.13 14.57
CA SER A 164 -13.93 3.80 15.80
C SER A 164 -14.05 5.30 15.60
N ILE A 165 -15.04 5.92 16.27
CA ILE A 165 -15.26 7.38 16.22
C ILE A 165 -13.99 8.13 16.63
N GLY A 166 -13.29 7.66 17.66
CA GLY A 166 -12.03 8.26 18.11
C GLY A 166 -10.92 8.23 17.05
N ALA A 167 -10.82 7.14 16.27
CA ALA A 167 -9.84 7.05 15.18
C ALA A 167 -10.18 8.01 14.04
N LEU A 168 -11.47 8.13 13.68
CA LEU A 168 -11.93 9.09 12.68
C LEU A 168 -11.65 10.54 13.11
N ALA A 169 -12.01 10.91 14.35
CA ALA A 169 -11.76 12.24 14.89
C ALA A 169 -10.27 12.59 14.89
N ARG A 170 -9.40 11.65 15.31
CA ARG A 170 -7.95 11.85 15.31
C ARG A 170 -7.40 12.12 13.90
N GLU A 171 -7.86 11.39 12.89
CA GLU A 171 -7.41 11.58 11.50
C GLU A 171 -7.95 12.87 10.89
N PHE A 172 -9.18 13.25 11.21
CA PHE A 172 -9.76 14.54 10.82
C PHE A 172 -8.93 15.70 11.41
N LEU A 173 -8.76 15.75 12.73
CA LEU A 173 -8.02 16.81 13.42
C LEU A 173 -6.55 16.86 12.98
N GLY A 174 -5.92 15.69 12.83
CA GLY A 174 -4.55 15.61 12.31
C GLY A 174 -4.43 16.10 10.87
N THR A 175 -5.48 15.96 10.05
CA THR A 175 -5.50 16.50 8.69
C THR A 175 -5.67 18.02 8.72
N VAL A 176 -6.64 18.54 9.49
CA VAL A 176 -6.83 19.99 9.69
C VAL A 176 -5.53 20.67 10.14
N ARG A 177 -4.85 20.10 11.15
CA ARG A 177 -3.56 20.62 11.63
C ARG A 177 -2.52 20.73 10.51
N ARG A 178 -2.41 19.72 9.65
CA ARG A 178 -1.45 19.74 8.52
C ARG A 178 -1.83 20.78 7.47
N ILE A 179 -3.12 21.00 7.22
CA ILE A 179 -3.60 22.04 6.31
C ILE A 179 -3.19 23.42 6.85
N ILE A 180 -3.43 23.69 8.14
CA ILE A 180 -3.05 24.95 8.80
C ILE A 180 -1.54 25.18 8.74
N GLN A 181 -0.75 24.12 8.88
CA GLN A 181 0.71 24.16 8.81
C GLN A 181 1.28 24.25 7.37
N GLY A 182 0.44 24.26 6.33
CA GLY A 182 0.90 24.26 4.93
C GLY A 182 1.63 22.98 4.51
N ARG A 183 1.33 21.84 5.14
CA ARG A 183 1.98 20.54 4.89
C ARG A 183 1.16 19.61 4.00
N ILE A 184 0.20 20.17 3.26
CA ILE A 184 -0.73 19.47 2.35
C ILE A 184 -0.83 20.23 1.05
#